data_AF-A0A949M8I9-F1
#
_entry.id   AF-A0A949M8I9-F1
#
_cell.length_a   1.000
_cell.length_b   1.000
_cell.length_c   1.000
_cell.angle_alpha   90.00
_cell.angle_beta   90.00
_cell.angle_gamma   90.00
#
_symmetry.space_group_name_H-M   'P 1'
#
loop_
_entity.id
_entity.type
_entity.pdbx_description
1 polymer ?
#
loop_
_entity_poly.entity_id
_entity_poly.type
_entity_poly.pdbx_seq_one_letter_code
_entity_poly.pdbx_strand_id
1 'polypeptide(L)'
;MSDPKLVAYGGLSESGEFAIESLVDGKIHRGAPAGKYRVRLLISDDDFEHKTLLSRKIDPKYLSFELSGWTLEVPGTNVSLEIAGSSK
;
A
#
# COMPACT_ATOMS: atom_id res chain seq x y z
N MET A 1 19.13 7.91 4.42
CA MET A 1 18.28 8.57 5.43
C MET A 1 16.85 8.51 4.91
N SER A 2 15.92 7.90 5.66
CA SER A 2 14.52 7.77 5.26
C SER A 2 13.78 9.08 5.53
N ASP A 3 13.20 9.70 4.51
CA ASP A 3 12.29 10.84 4.68
C ASP A 3 11.02 10.36 5.41
N PRO A 4 10.70 10.87 6.62
CA PRO A 4 9.50 10.48 7.36
C PRO A 4 8.18 10.87 6.67
N LYS A 5 8.24 11.62 5.56
CA LYS A 5 7.06 12.01 4.76
C LYS A 5 6.75 11.07 3.59
N LEU A 6 7.57 10.05 3.35
CA LEU A 6 7.30 9.11 2.26
C LEU A 6 6.05 8.26 2.58
N VAL A 7 4.98 8.48 1.83
CA VAL A 7 3.79 7.65 1.86
C VAL A 7 3.84 6.68 0.69
N ALA A 8 3.84 5.38 1.00
CA ALA A 8 3.68 4.32 0.02
C ALA A 8 2.24 3.77 0.08
N TYR A 9 1.71 3.36 -1.06
CA TYR A 9 0.36 2.80 -1.19
C TYR A 9 0.35 1.62 -2.14
N GLY A 10 -0.71 0.82 -2.08
CA GLY A 10 -0.93 -0.29 -2.99
C GLY A 10 -2.41 -0.58 -3.14
N GLY A 11 -2.83 -0.92 -4.35
CA GLY A 11 -4.20 -1.39 -4.62
C GLY A 11 -4.32 -2.87 -4.27
N LEU A 12 -5.33 -3.22 -3.48
CA LEU A 12 -5.70 -4.61 -3.22
C LEU A 12 -6.47 -5.17 -4.42
N SER A 13 -5.96 -6.26 -4.98
CA SER A 13 -6.64 -7.03 -6.02
C SER A 13 -7.64 -8.03 -5.42
N GLU A 14 -8.48 -8.64 -6.27
CA GLU A 14 -9.46 -9.66 -5.85
C GLU A 14 -8.80 -10.91 -5.22
N SER A 15 -7.55 -11.21 -5.57
CA SER A 15 -6.77 -12.29 -4.96
C SER A 15 -6.21 -11.92 -3.58
N GLY A 16 -6.37 -10.66 -3.14
CA GLY A 16 -5.78 -10.14 -1.91
C GLY A 16 -4.31 -9.72 -2.06
N GLU A 17 -3.74 -9.83 -3.26
CA GLU A 17 -2.40 -9.35 -3.55
C GLU A 17 -2.39 -7.85 -3.82
N PHE A 18 -1.32 -7.16 -3.45
CA PHE A 18 -1.12 -5.74 -3.73
C PHE A 18 0.34 -5.46 -4.10
N ALA A 19 0.56 -4.48 -4.97
CA ALA A 19 1.88 -3.94 -5.26
C ALA A 19 2.07 -2.63 -4.49
N ILE A 20 3.25 -2.45 -3.89
CA ILE A 20 3.61 -1.21 -3.21
C ILE A 20 4.16 -0.22 -4.24
N GLU A 21 3.74 1.03 -4.16
CA GLU A 21 4.27 2.15 -4.92
C GLU A 21 4.56 3.32 -3.97
N SER A 22 5.58 4.12 -4.29
CA SER A 22 5.96 5.32 -3.53
C SER A 22 5.99 6.54 -4.41
N LEU A 23 5.54 7.68 -3.89
CA LEU A 23 5.68 8.97 -4.55
C LEU A 23 6.99 9.63 -4.11
N VAL A 24 7.97 9.68 -5.02
CA VAL A 24 9.29 10.31 -4.78
C VAL A 24 9.46 11.43 -5.80
N ASP A 25 9.69 12.66 -5.34
CA ASP A 25 9.89 13.85 -6.19
C ASP A 25 8.80 14.03 -7.25
N GLY A 26 7.54 13.74 -6.89
CA GLY A 26 6.38 13.84 -7.79
C GLY A 26 6.26 12.72 -8.83
N LYS A 27 7.11 11.68 -8.75
CA LYS A 27 7.06 10.50 -9.63
C LYS A 27 6.67 9.26 -8.85
N ILE A 28 5.85 8.40 -9.46
CA ILE A 28 5.49 7.11 -8.89
C ILE A 28 6.61 6.12 -9.18
N HIS A 29 7.16 5.53 -8.13
CA HIS A 29 8.15 4.46 -8.19
C HIS A 29 7.53 3.16 -7.68
N ARG A 30 7.81 2.04 -8.37
CA ARG A 30 7.43 0.71 -7.87
C ARG A 30 8.29 0.37 -6.65
N GLY A 31 7.64 -0.07 -5.59
CA GLY A 31 8.23 -0.39 -4.31
C GLY A 31 8.28 0.79 -3.34
N ALA A 32 8.92 0.55 -2.21
CA ALA A 32 9.28 1.56 -1.22
C ALA A 32 10.74 1.34 -0.82
N PRO A 33 11.39 2.33 -0.20
CA PRO A 33 12.68 2.11 0.44
C PRO A 33 12.63 0.94 1.42
N ALA A 34 13.78 0.32 1.61
CA ALA A 34 13.93 -0.75 2.58
C ALA A 34 13.53 -0.28 3.98
N GLY A 35 12.78 -1.10 4.70
CA GLY A 35 12.38 -0.76 6.05
C GLY A 35 11.10 -1.46 6.51
N LYS A 36 10.74 -1.19 7.77
CA LYS A 36 9.51 -1.69 8.39
C LYS A 36 8.49 -0.57 8.48
N TYR A 37 7.32 -0.81 7.92
CA TYR A 37 6.23 0.17 7.82
C TYR A 37 5.03 -0.29 8.63
N ARG A 38 4.33 0.66 9.25
CA ARG A 38 2.96 0.43 9.74
C ARG A 38 2.00 0.58 8.56
N VAL A 39 0.93 -0.22 8.53
CA VAL A 39 -0.01 -0.26 7.40
C VAL A 39 -1.45 -0.04 7.89
N ARG A 40 -2.27 0.58 7.04
CA ARG A 40 -3.72 0.71 7.22
C ARG A 40 -4.44 0.50 5.88
N LEU A 41 -5.74 0.22 5.93
CA LEU A 41 -6.61 0.32 4.77
C LEU A 41 -6.95 1.78 4.46
N LEU A 42 -6.98 2.11 3.18
CA LEU A 42 -7.52 3.35 2.66
C LEU A 42 -8.69 3.00 1.74
N ILE A 43 -9.84 3.62 1.96
CA ILE A 43 -10.99 3.51 1.05
C ILE A 43 -10.84 4.62 0.01
N SER A 44 -10.39 4.25 -1.19
CA SER A 44 -10.19 5.14 -2.33
C SER A 44 -11.46 5.25 -3.18
N ASP A 45 -12.59 5.56 -2.54
CA ASP A 45 -13.85 5.81 -3.22
C ASP A 45 -14.17 7.30 -3.19
N ASP A 46 -14.52 7.84 -4.36
CA ASP A 46 -14.86 9.25 -4.57
C ASP A 46 -16.36 9.51 -4.32
N ASP A 47 -17.20 8.48 -4.34
CA ASP A 47 -18.59 8.56 -3.89
C ASP A 47 -18.65 8.51 -2.36
N PHE A 48 -19.07 9.62 -1.76
CA PHE A 48 -19.16 9.76 -0.31
C PHE A 48 -20.13 8.76 0.34
N GLU A 49 -21.26 8.46 -0.29
CA GLU A 49 -22.24 7.53 0.26
C GLU A 49 -21.67 6.11 0.25
N HIS A 50 -21.04 5.73 -0.86
CA HIS A 50 -20.44 4.41 -1.00
C HIS A 50 -19.23 4.24 -0.06
N LYS A 51 -18.37 5.25 0.04
CA LYS A 51 -17.27 5.31 1.01
C LYS A 51 -17.75 5.13 2.45
N THR A 52 -18.85 5.80 2.81
CA THR A 52 -19.44 5.71 4.14
C THR A 52 -19.95 4.29 4.42
N LEU A 53 -20.62 3.67 3.45
CA LEU A 53 -21.07 2.28 3.58
C LEU A 53 -19.90 1.30 3.75
N LEU A 54 -18.83 1.46 2.96
CA LEU A 54 -17.64 0.61 3.06
C LEU A 54 -16.93 0.77 4.41
N SER A 55 -16.80 2.00 4.92
CA SER A 55 -16.18 2.25 6.22
C SER A 55 -16.90 1.58 7.39
N ARG A 56 -18.21 1.35 7.28
CA ARG A 56 -18.99 0.59 8.29
C ARG A 56 -18.75 -0.91 8.25
N LYS A 57 -18.26 -1.44 7.12
CA LYS A 57 -17.94 -2.87 6.95
C LYS A 57 -16.53 -3.22 7.41
N ILE A 58 -15.68 -2.22 7.63
CA ILE A 58 -14.29 -2.39 8.05
C ILE A 58 -14.20 -1.99 9.52
N ASP A 59 -13.59 -2.84 10.35
CA ASP A 59 -13.30 -2.48 11.75
C ASP A 59 -12.42 -1.21 11.77
N PRO A 60 -12.84 -0.12 12.46
CA PRO A 60 -12.13 1.16 12.44
C PRO A 60 -10.65 1.07 12.81
N LYS A 61 -10.23 0.05 13.57
CA LYS A 61 -8.81 -0.13 13.90
C LYS A 61 -7.94 -0.31 12.67
N TYR A 62 -8.46 -0.93 11.60
CA TYR A 62 -7.72 -1.16 10.36
C TYR A 62 -7.61 0.10 9.49
N LEU A 63 -8.34 1.18 9.81
CA LEU A 63 -8.22 2.49 9.16
C LEU A 63 -7.18 3.40 9.85
N SER A 64 -6.57 2.93 10.94
CA SER A 64 -5.53 3.64 11.71
C SER A 64 -4.20 2.90 11.61
N PHE A 65 -3.11 3.65 11.40
CA PHE A 65 -1.76 3.08 11.42
C PHE A 65 -1.35 2.54 12.79
N GLU A 66 -1.87 3.13 13.87
CA GLU A 66 -1.49 2.76 15.24
C GLU A 66 -2.28 1.56 15.74
N LEU A 67 -3.57 1.48 15.36
CA LEU A 67 -4.50 0.48 15.89
C LEU A 67 -4.60 -0.76 15.01
N SER A 68 -4.15 -0.72 13.75
CA SER A 68 -4.24 -1.88 12.85
C SER A 68 -3.41 -3.05 13.36
N GLY A 69 -2.32 -2.78 14.07
CA GLY A 69 -1.32 -3.77 14.45
C GLY A 69 -0.56 -4.35 13.24
N TRP A 70 -0.81 -3.87 12.02
CA TRP A 70 -0.22 -4.41 10.81
C TRP A 70 1.11 -3.76 10.51
N THR A 71 2.08 -4.60 10.17
CA THR A 71 3.40 -4.17 9.72
C THR A 71 3.79 -4.87 8.45
N LEU A 72 4.49 -4.16 7.58
CA LEU A 72 5.06 -4.66 6.33
C LEU A 72 6.55 -4.42 6.34
N GLU A 73 7.33 -5.45 5.98
CA GLU A 73 8.77 -5.34 5.83
C GLU A 73 9.12 -5.31 4.35
N VAL A 74 9.76 -4.22 3.93
CA VAL A 74 10.28 -4.06 2.58
C VAL A 74 11.76 -4.43 2.62
N PRO A 75 12.17 -5.52 1.95
CA PRO A 75 13.55 -6.00 2.01
C PRO A 75 14.53 -5.00 1.36
N GLY A 76 15.75 -4.93 1.88
CA GLY A 76 16.82 -4.07 1.36
C GLY A 76 17.55 -4.59 0.12
N THR A 77 17.18 -5.77 -0.36
CA THR A 77 17.65 -6.33 -1.61
C THR A 77 16.64 -6.03 -2.70
N ASN A 78 17.10 -5.56 -3.86
CA ASN A 78 16.26 -5.40 -5.05
C ASN A 78 15.43 -6.68 -5.28
N VAL A 79 14.12 -6.60 -5.13
CA VAL A 79 13.23 -7.70 -5.50
C VAL A 79 12.91 -7.51 -6.98
N SER A 80 13.65 -8.23 -7.84
CA SER A 80 13.31 -8.29 -9.26
C SER A 80 12.02 -9.09 -9.42
N LEU A 81 10.92 -8.40 -9.72
CA LEU A 81 9.70 -9.03 -10.20
C LEU A 81 9.91 -9.41 -11.68
N GLU A 82 10.35 -10.64 -11.94
CA GLU A 82 10.30 -11.19 -13.29
C GLU A 82 8.85 -11.47 -13.65
N ILE A 83 8.30 -10.67 -14.57
CA ILE A 83 7.03 -11.00 -15.22
C ILE A 83 7.34 -12.15 -16.18
N ALA A 84 7.03 -13.37 -15.75
CA ALA A 84 7.12 -14.55 -16.61
C ALA A 84 6.05 -14.45 -17.72
N GLY A 85 6.44 -13.91 -18.88
CA GLY A 85 5.80 -14.20 -20.16
C GLY A 85 5.13 -13.02 -20.86
N SER A 86 5.75 -12.57 -21.94
CA SER A 86 5.07 -12.22 -23.21
C SER A 86 6.12 -12.24 -24.33
N SER A 87 6.59 -13.44 -24.67
CA SER A 87 7.24 -13.64 -25.97
C SER A 87 6.13 -13.85 -26.99
N LYS A 88 6.04 -12.96 -27.97
CA LYS A 88 5.61 -13.32 -29.32
C LYS A 88 6.32 -12.44 -30.33
#